data_AF-A0A451BLK1-F1
#
_entry.id   AF-A0A451BLK1-F1
#
_cell.length_a   1.000
_cell.length_b   1.000
_cell.length_c   1.000
_cell.angle_alpha   90.00
_cell.angle_beta   90.00
_cell.angle_gamma   90.00
#
_symmetry.space_group_name_H-M   'P 1'
#
loop_
_entity.id
_entity.type
_entity.pdbx_description
1 polymer ?
#
loop_
_entity_poly.entity_id
_entity_poly.type
_entity_poly.pdbx_seq_one_letter_code
_entity_poly.pdbx_strand_id
1 'polypeptide(L)'
;MLRVPITLENETTTPVEGRVRRSSTRPTGVVVSFSGVMEPSLHERWKGCRGNSTERVRDSTLCPYCEKEVLPMAQSRRIPYCGPFTADQIKDGDRYELSNGHAMYCAPAGDRHARHNTSGALVLDSDPDVEWSGVDAGFTLKPNTVRAPDISVAPPPAEEGKWIPGVPPLAVEYADKGQNEIDLKIKIKELLAAGTRYVWVVHLVGPQRVEVHVKDGPNRLLSATDLLEAPGILRNPVPVYALFDRKEAHRVTLRNLLQREGYENLEAVLWEGVQRGKAEGKVEGELAASIKALLSTLAIRGIPVDAETRARIRDCHDAKQLDAWFAKAVVADRLEDVFREG
;
A
#
# COMPACT_ATOMS: atom_id res chain seq x y z
N MET A 1 -32.48 10.72 -3.81
CA MET A 1 -33.00 9.34 -3.72
C MET A 1 -33.32 8.87 -5.13
N LEU A 2 -32.60 7.85 -5.61
CA LEU A 2 -33.02 6.88 -6.62
C LEU A 2 -31.89 5.83 -6.66
N ARG A 3 -32.05 4.79 -5.84
CA ARG A 3 -31.21 3.59 -5.88
C ARG A 3 -31.93 2.60 -6.79
N VAL A 4 -31.28 2.20 -7.88
CA VAL A 4 -31.74 1.08 -8.70
C VAL A 4 -31.09 -0.18 -8.13
N PRO A 5 -31.86 -1.16 -7.61
CA PRO A 5 -31.31 -2.43 -7.16
C PRO A 5 -31.12 -3.36 -8.36
N ILE A 6 -29.93 -3.93 -8.51
CA ILE A 6 -29.68 -5.05 -9.42
C ILE A 6 -29.79 -6.33 -8.60
N THR A 7 -30.87 -7.07 -8.78
CA THR A 7 -31.04 -8.45 -8.34
C THR A 7 -30.52 -9.39 -9.42
N LEU A 8 -29.53 -10.22 -9.09
CA LEU A 8 -29.17 -11.40 -9.87
C LEU A 8 -29.77 -12.61 -9.16
N GLU A 9 -30.79 -13.22 -9.77
CA GLU A 9 -31.34 -14.51 -9.35
C GLU A 9 -30.60 -15.66 -10.05
N ASN A 10 -30.34 -16.71 -9.28
CA ASN A 10 -29.55 -17.89 -9.62
C ASN A 10 -30.23 -18.80 -10.63
N GLU A 11 -29.45 -19.37 -11.55
CA GLU A 11 -29.76 -20.66 -12.18
C GLU A 11 -28.85 -21.77 -11.65
N THR A 12 -29.50 -22.92 -11.51
CA THR A 12 -29.14 -24.16 -10.84
C THR A 12 -28.04 -24.96 -11.53
N THR A 13 -27.01 -25.37 -10.78
CA THR A 13 -26.26 -26.60 -11.10
C THR A 13 -25.91 -27.39 -9.82
N THR A 14 -26.27 -28.67 -9.87
CA THR A 14 -26.22 -29.77 -8.89
C THR A 14 -24.95 -29.92 -8.04
N PRO A 15 -25.06 -30.35 -6.77
CA PRO A 15 -23.89 -30.75 -5.97
C PRO A 15 -23.41 -32.16 -6.35
N VAL A 16 -22.12 -32.29 -6.63
CA VAL A 16 -21.46 -33.60 -6.82
C VAL A 16 -21.12 -34.17 -5.44
N GLU A 17 -21.77 -35.26 -5.05
CA GLU A 17 -21.41 -36.04 -3.86
C GLU A 17 -20.07 -36.77 -4.05
N GLY A 18 -19.00 -36.21 -3.50
CA GLY A 18 -17.71 -36.87 -3.37
C GLY A 18 -17.68 -37.81 -2.16
N ARG A 19 -17.78 -39.12 -2.41
CA ARG A 19 -17.70 -40.18 -1.40
C ARG A 19 -16.31 -40.22 -0.72
N VAL A 20 -16.25 -39.94 0.58
CA VAL A 20 -15.04 -40.13 1.41
C VAL A 20 -14.74 -41.62 1.55
N ARG A 21 -13.68 -42.12 0.89
CA ARG A 21 -13.04 -43.40 1.25
C ARG A 21 -11.90 -43.13 2.23
N ARG A 22 -12.02 -43.65 3.46
CA ARG A 22 -10.87 -43.77 4.37
C ARG A 22 -9.91 -44.83 3.82
N SER A 23 -8.75 -44.42 3.35
CA SER A 23 -7.62 -45.32 3.09
C SER A 23 -6.69 -45.31 4.31
N SER A 24 -6.64 -46.43 5.02
CA SER A 24 -5.62 -46.70 6.04
C SER A 24 -4.34 -47.18 5.36
N THR A 25 -3.40 -46.27 5.14
CA THR A 25 -2.02 -46.63 4.80
C THR A 25 -1.08 -45.69 5.55
N ARG A 26 -0.27 -46.26 6.43
CA ARG A 26 0.78 -45.57 7.20
C ARG A 26 1.80 -44.96 6.23
N PRO A 27 2.26 -43.71 6.40
CA PRO A 27 3.46 -43.26 5.72
C PRO A 27 4.68 -43.81 6.48
N THR A 28 5.42 -44.70 5.83
CA THR A 28 6.81 -45.01 6.16
C THR A 28 7.63 -43.72 6.06
N GLY A 29 8.26 -43.34 7.18
CA GLY A 29 9.13 -42.18 7.25
C GLY A 29 10.33 -42.32 6.32
N VAL A 30 10.54 -41.33 5.46
CA VAL A 30 11.83 -41.11 4.80
C VAL A 30 12.66 -40.28 5.77
N VAL A 31 13.71 -40.90 6.33
CA VAL A 31 14.75 -40.19 7.10
C VAL A 31 15.69 -39.55 6.08
N VAL A 32 15.57 -38.23 5.89
CA VAL A 32 16.59 -37.44 5.21
C VAL A 32 17.57 -36.96 6.27
N SER A 33 18.70 -37.63 6.38
CA SER A 33 19.82 -37.21 7.22
C SER A 33 20.56 -36.06 6.55
N PHE A 34 20.42 -34.84 7.06
CA PHE A 34 21.31 -33.74 6.74
C PHE A 34 22.59 -33.86 7.58
N SER A 35 23.70 -34.25 6.95
CA SER A 35 25.04 -34.03 7.51
C SER A 35 25.53 -32.65 7.08
N GLY A 36 24.97 -31.62 7.71
CA GLY A 36 25.44 -30.24 7.58
C GLY A 36 25.79 -29.74 8.98
N VAL A 37 26.99 -29.18 9.13
CA VAL A 37 27.34 -28.43 10.35
C VAL A 37 26.39 -27.24 10.40
N MET A 38 25.41 -27.28 11.30
CA MET A 38 24.50 -26.16 11.55
C MET A 38 25.34 -25.03 12.13
N GLU A 39 25.54 -23.94 11.37
CA GLU A 39 26.02 -22.71 11.99
C GLU A 39 24.97 -22.27 13.02
N PRO A 40 25.38 -21.93 14.26
CA PRO A 40 24.44 -21.50 15.28
C PRO A 40 23.72 -20.24 14.79
N SER A 41 22.39 -20.24 14.96
CA SER A 41 21.55 -19.08 14.65
C SER A 41 22.04 -17.85 15.43
N LEU A 42 21.83 -16.64 14.90
CA LEU A 42 22.17 -15.40 15.61
C LEU A 42 21.58 -15.38 17.04
N HIS A 43 20.40 -15.98 17.23
CA HIS A 43 19.78 -16.15 18.54
C HIS A 43 20.60 -17.01 19.52
N GLU A 44 21.29 -18.05 19.04
CA GLU A 44 22.17 -18.90 19.86
C GLU A 44 23.53 -18.25 20.15
N ARG A 45 24.12 -17.55 19.16
CA ARG A 45 25.32 -16.72 19.39
C ARG A 45 25.05 -15.64 20.45
N TRP A 46 23.82 -15.15 20.49
CA TRP A 46 23.36 -14.16 21.46
C TRP A 46 23.19 -14.70 22.90
N LYS A 47 22.82 -15.98 23.07
CA LYS A 47 22.76 -16.61 24.40
C LYS A 47 24.15 -16.75 25.04
N GLY A 48 25.20 -16.95 24.24
CA GLY A 48 26.58 -17.06 24.75
C GLY A 48 27.13 -15.79 25.41
N CYS A 49 26.56 -14.62 25.13
CA CYS A 49 26.97 -13.34 25.74
C CYS A 49 26.21 -13.00 27.04
N ARG A 50 25.17 -13.74 27.40
CA ARG A 50 24.55 -13.66 28.73
C ARG A 50 25.22 -14.68 29.64
N GLY A 51 26.21 -14.24 30.41
CA GLY A 51 26.85 -15.08 31.42
C GLY A 51 25.81 -15.63 32.41
N ASN A 52 25.67 -16.95 32.46
CA ASN A 52 24.93 -17.63 33.52
C ASN A 52 25.70 -17.51 34.83
N SER A 53 25.24 -16.66 35.74
CA SER A 53 25.76 -16.54 37.10
C SER A 53 25.18 -17.62 38.00
N THR A 54 25.63 -18.87 37.86
CA THR A 54 25.44 -19.90 38.88
C THR A 54 26.63 -20.84 38.89
N GLU A 55 27.78 -20.34 39.33
CA GLU A 55 28.88 -21.20 39.78
C GLU A 55 29.33 -20.75 41.17
N ARG A 56 29.40 -21.71 42.07
CA ARG A 56 29.43 -21.55 43.52
C ARG A 56 30.90 -21.32 43.94
N VAL A 57 31.27 -20.09 44.28
CA VAL A 57 32.60 -19.77 44.81
C VAL A 57 32.65 -20.10 46.31
N ARG A 58 33.54 -21.01 46.70
CA ARG A 58 34.24 -21.03 48.00
C ARG A 58 35.73 -20.87 47.61
N ASP A 59 36.55 -19.98 48.16
CA ASP A 59 36.94 -19.90 49.55
C ASP A 59 37.93 -18.73 49.75
N SER A 60 37.95 -18.17 50.97
CA SER A 60 38.94 -17.28 51.58
C SER A 60 39.17 -15.85 51.05
N THR A 61 38.64 -14.86 51.76
CA THR A 61 38.92 -13.41 51.61
C THR A 61 39.36 -12.79 52.94
N LEU A 62 40.60 -13.03 53.38
CA LEU A 62 41.17 -12.30 54.52
C LEU A 62 42.65 -11.91 54.28
N CYS A 63 42.92 -10.61 54.41
CA CYS A 63 44.26 -10.02 54.49
C CYS A 63 44.82 -10.23 55.91
N PRO A 64 46.04 -10.79 56.09
CA PRO A 64 46.54 -11.21 57.40
C PRO A 64 46.97 -10.07 58.34
N TYR A 65 46.65 -8.80 58.03
CA TYR A 65 47.06 -7.65 58.82
C TYR A 65 45.94 -6.66 59.19
N CYS A 66 44.69 -6.79 58.70
CA CYS A 66 43.65 -5.78 59.04
C CYS A 66 42.16 -6.19 59.03
N GLU A 67 41.78 -7.47 58.90
CA GLU A 67 40.38 -7.95 59.00
C GLU A 67 39.31 -7.06 58.29
N LYS A 68 39.62 -6.51 57.11
CA LYS A 68 38.63 -5.86 56.23
C LYS A 68 38.65 -6.49 54.84
N GLU A 69 37.47 -6.68 54.28
CA GLU A 69 37.27 -7.20 52.92
C GLU A 69 37.99 -6.33 51.89
N VAL A 70 38.98 -6.91 51.21
CA VAL A 70 39.64 -6.30 50.04
C VAL A 70 38.90 -6.81 48.81
N LEU A 71 37.98 -6.00 48.26
CA LEU A 71 37.40 -6.29 46.95
C LEU A 71 38.47 -6.08 45.87
N PRO A 72 38.72 -7.08 44.99
CA PRO A 72 39.69 -6.93 43.92
C PRO A 72 39.19 -5.90 42.90
N MET A 73 40.13 -5.08 42.42
CA MET A 73 39.91 -4.09 41.37
C MET A 73 39.16 -4.72 40.21
N ALA A 74 37.93 -4.23 39.98
CA ALA A 74 37.16 -4.56 38.81
C ALA A 74 38.03 -4.26 37.57
N GLN A 75 38.38 -5.30 36.82
CA GLN A 75 38.67 -5.13 35.40
C GLN A 75 37.43 -4.45 34.82
N SER A 76 37.55 -3.15 34.59
CA SER A 76 36.57 -2.40 33.82
C SER A 76 36.61 -2.98 32.41
N ARG A 77 35.78 -4.02 32.17
CA ARG A 77 35.32 -4.33 30.83
C ARG A 77 34.68 -3.03 30.34
N ARG A 78 35.44 -2.25 29.57
CA ARG A 78 34.91 -1.12 28.82
C ARG A 78 33.81 -1.71 27.95
N ILE A 79 32.56 -1.53 28.34
CA ILE A 79 31.43 -1.78 27.45
C ILE A 79 31.68 -0.80 26.30
N PRO A 80 32.01 -1.28 25.08
CA PRO A 80 32.30 -0.37 23.99
C PRO A 80 31.09 0.53 23.78
N TYR A 81 31.33 1.83 23.63
CA TYR A 81 30.29 2.84 23.39
C TYR A 81 29.45 2.54 22.14
N CYS A 82 29.98 1.66 21.27
CA CYS A 82 29.33 1.07 20.12
C CYS A 82 29.20 -0.45 20.34
N GLY A 83 28.05 -1.02 20.00
CA GLY A 83 27.88 -2.47 20.00
C GLY A 83 28.69 -3.12 18.86
N PRO A 84 28.81 -4.45 18.86
CA PRO A 84 29.75 -5.16 17.99
C PRO A 84 29.23 -5.39 16.55
N PHE A 85 27.98 -5.03 16.26
CA PHE A 85 27.32 -5.42 15.01
C PHE A 85 27.41 -4.37 13.91
N THR A 86 27.46 -4.85 12.66
CA THR A 86 27.38 -4.03 11.44
C THR A 86 26.21 -4.48 10.55
N ALA A 87 25.77 -3.60 9.65
CA ALA A 87 24.62 -3.81 8.79
C ALA A 87 24.74 -5.06 7.90
N ASP A 88 25.96 -5.36 7.41
CA ASP A 88 26.25 -6.54 6.59
C ASP A 88 26.12 -7.88 7.34
N GLN A 89 26.07 -7.83 8.67
CA GLN A 89 25.90 -9.00 9.52
C GLN A 89 24.43 -9.33 9.81
N ILE A 90 23.50 -8.44 9.45
CA ILE A 90 22.05 -8.66 9.56
C ILE A 90 21.50 -8.89 8.17
N LYS A 91 20.69 -9.94 8.03
CA LYS A 91 20.08 -10.33 6.75
C LYS A 91 18.61 -9.92 6.71
N ASP A 92 18.09 -9.76 5.50
CA ASP A 92 16.64 -9.67 5.31
C ASP A 92 15.95 -10.92 5.91
N GLY A 93 14.85 -10.69 6.62
CA GLY A 93 14.17 -11.68 7.46
C GLY A 93 14.64 -11.75 8.91
N ASP A 94 15.81 -11.21 9.26
CA ASP A 94 16.20 -11.04 10.66
C ASP A 94 15.37 -9.91 11.30
N ARG A 95 14.80 -10.16 12.47
CA ARG A 95 13.95 -9.18 13.17
C ARG A 95 14.75 -8.23 14.05
N TYR A 96 15.74 -7.57 13.47
CA TYR A 96 16.59 -6.65 14.21
C TYR A 96 16.84 -5.34 13.48
N GLU A 97 16.71 -4.23 14.20
CA GLU A 97 17.36 -2.98 13.87
C GLU A 97 18.76 -2.90 14.51
N LEU A 98 19.59 -1.97 14.03
CA LEU A 98 20.86 -1.61 14.65
C LEU A 98 20.89 -0.14 15.06
N SER A 99 21.26 0.12 16.31
CA SER A 99 21.57 1.46 16.80
C SER A 99 22.98 1.51 17.35
N ASN A 100 23.89 2.17 16.62
CA ASN A 100 25.29 2.30 17.01
C ASN A 100 25.91 0.94 17.41
N GLY A 101 25.69 -0.07 16.57
CA GLY A 101 26.16 -1.45 16.70
C GLY A 101 25.41 -2.31 17.70
N HIS A 102 24.38 -1.79 18.38
CA HIS A 102 23.51 -2.56 19.28
C HIS A 102 22.31 -3.10 18.50
N ALA A 103 22.12 -4.42 18.57
CA ALA A 103 20.96 -5.09 17.98
C ALA A 103 19.71 -4.87 18.83
N MET A 104 18.65 -4.39 18.18
CA MET A 104 17.35 -4.12 18.79
C MET A 104 16.32 -5.06 18.18
N TYR A 105 15.72 -5.94 18.99
CA TYR A 105 14.74 -6.91 18.49
C TYR A 105 13.42 -6.22 18.12
N CYS A 106 12.95 -6.45 16.89
CA CYS A 106 11.69 -5.96 16.38
C CYS A 106 10.60 -7.03 16.55
N ALA A 107 9.75 -6.86 17.56
CA ALA A 107 8.63 -7.75 17.78
C ALA A 107 7.59 -7.60 16.64
N PRO A 108 6.87 -8.68 16.28
CA PRO A 108 5.75 -8.55 15.35
C PRO A 108 4.68 -7.58 15.88
N ALA A 109 4.08 -6.83 14.96
CA ALA A 109 2.94 -5.96 15.27
C ALA A 109 1.69 -6.77 15.67
N GLY A 110 0.95 -6.26 16.67
CA GLY A 110 -0.42 -6.70 16.94
C GLY A 110 -1.43 -6.09 15.95
N ASP A 111 -2.68 -6.58 15.95
CA ASP A 111 -3.77 -6.12 15.05
C ASP A 111 -3.83 -4.60 14.90
N ARG A 112 -3.83 -3.91 16.04
CA ARG A 112 -3.98 -2.47 16.09
C ARG A 112 -2.85 -1.76 15.37
N HIS A 113 -1.60 -2.14 15.59
CA HIS A 113 -0.47 -1.50 14.91
C HIS A 113 -0.48 -1.88 13.42
N ALA A 114 -0.66 -3.16 13.10
CA ALA A 114 -0.66 -3.67 11.73
C ALA A 114 -1.71 -2.98 10.82
N ARG A 115 -2.96 -2.85 11.28
CA ARG A 115 -4.04 -2.26 10.47
C ARG A 115 -3.84 -0.78 10.18
N HIS A 116 -3.27 -0.02 11.12
CA HIS A 116 -2.99 1.40 10.90
C HIS A 116 -1.77 1.56 10.01
N ASN A 117 -0.74 0.74 10.18
CA ASN A 117 0.41 0.71 9.27
C ASN A 117 -0.05 0.45 7.81
N THR A 118 -0.90 -0.55 7.57
CA THR A 118 -1.49 -0.80 6.23
C THR A 118 -2.25 0.42 5.68
N SER A 119 -3.09 1.06 6.51
CA SER A 119 -3.91 2.19 6.06
C SER A 119 -3.07 3.44 5.80
N GLY A 120 -2.08 3.71 6.66
CA GLY A 120 -1.14 4.82 6.50
C GLY A 120 -0.25 4.64 5.29
N ALA A 121 0.26 3.42 5.05
CA ALA A 121 1.06 3.11 3.87
C ALA A 121 0.27 3.40 2.58
N LEU A 122 -1.00 2.94 2.51
CA LEU A 122 -1.88 3.19 1.37
C LEU A 122 -2.08 4.70 1.10
N VAL A 123 -2.27 5.49 2.16
CA VAL A 123 -2.46 6.94 2.06
C VAL A 123 -1.24 7.63 1.47
N LEU A 124 -0.04 7.24 1.90
CA LEU A 124 1.21 7.86 1.47
C LEU A 124 1.66 7.36 0.10
N ASP A 125 1.62 6.06 -0.13
CA ASP A 125 2.02 5.41 -1.39
C ASP A 125 1.22 5.92 -2.59
N SER A 126 -0.08 6.14 -2.37
CA SER A 126 -0.96 6.60 -3.44
C SER A 126 -0.72 8.06 -3.84
N ASP A 127 -0.01 8.86 -3.04
CA ASP A 127 0.20 10.27 -3.34
C ASP A 127 0.88 10.45 -4.71
N PRO A 128 0.48 11.45 -5.52
CA PRO A 128 0.94 11.52 -6.90
C PRO A 128 2.41 11.89 -7.09
N ASP A 129 3.04 12.54 -6.10
CA ASP A 129 4.48 12.83 -6.13
C ASP A 129 5.31 11.68 -5.52
N VAL A 130 4.66 10.63 -5.00
CA VAL A 130 5.34 9.46 -4.42
C VAL A 130 5.63 8.43 -5.51
N GLU A 131 6.92 8.17 -5.69
CA GLU A 131 7.44 7.13 -6.60
C GLU A 131 7.61 5.78 -5.91
N TRP A 132 7.94 5.79 -4.62
CA TRP A 132 8.12 4.58 -3.82
C TRP A 132 7.81 4.82 -2.35
N SER A 133 7.18 3.82 -1.73
CA SER A 133 7.06 3.69 -0.29
C SER A 133 7.38 2.28 0.15
N GLY A 134 7.76 2.12 1.43
CA GLY A 134 8.11 0.83 2.01
C GLY A 134 7.64 0.72 3.45
N VAL A 135 7.10 -0.44 3.81
CA VAL A 135 6.76 -0.82 5.18
C VAL A 135 7.92 -1.59 5.79
N ASP A 136 8.33 -1.23 7.00
CA ASP A 136 9.46 -1.85 7.71
C ASP A 136 10.75 -1.91 6.85
N ALA A 137 10.91 -0.96 5.93
CA ALA A 137 12.03 -0.95 5.00
C ALA A 137 13.33 -0.55 5.74
N GLY A 138 14.32 -1.43 5.75
CA GLY A 138 15.58 -1.19 6.44
C GLY A 138 16.52 -0.26 5.69
N PHE A 139 16.89 0.86 6.32
CA PHE A 139 17.86 1.83 5.82
C PHE A 139 19.18 1.73 6.57
N THR A 140 20.29 1.61 5.83
CA THR A 140 21.64 1.71 6.39
C THR A 140 22.06 3.17 6.47
N LEU A 141 21.92 3.76 7.66
CA LEU A 141 22.34 5.13 7.96
C LEU A 141 23.87 5.25 8.03
N LYS A 142 24.49 4.24 8.65
CA LYS A 142 25.94 4.08 8.86
C LYS A 142 26.25 2.58 8.92
N PRO A 143 27.52 2.15 8.78
CA PRO A 143 27.87 0.73 8.84
C PRO A 143 27.37 -0.01 10.09
N ASN A 144 27.16 0.69 11.21
CA ASN A 144 26.69 0.13 12.47
C ASN A 144 25.27 0.57 12.85
N THR A 145 24.52 1.22 11.96
CA THR A 145 23.15 1.69 12.24
C THR A 145 22.23 1.38 11.07
N VAL A 146 21.21 0.57 11.35
CA VAL A 146 20.14 0.18 10.42
C VAL A 146 18.81 0.49 11.10
N ARG A 147 17.98 1.31 10.48
CA ARG A 147 16.65 1.68 11.01
C ARG A 147 15.57 1.34 9.99
N ALA A 148 14.45 0.83 10.47
CA ALA A 148 13.31 0.46 9.65
C ALA A 148 12.06 1.20 10.14
N PRO A 149 11.74 2.38 9.59
CA PRO A 149 10.48 3.04 9.93
C PRO A 149 9.28 2.19 9.53
N ASP A 150 8.19 2.31 10.29
CA ASP A 150 6.95 1.56 10.01
C ASP A 150 6.46 1.85 8.58
N ILE A 151 6.55 3.13 8.16
CA ILE A 151 6.36 3.54 6.77
C ILE A 151 7.47 4.51 6.37
N SER A 152 8.02 4.30 5.19
CA SER A 152 9.03 5.16 4.57
C SER A 152 8.55 5.64 3.21
N VAL A 153 8.74 6.93 2.92
CA VAL A 153 8.57 7.50 1.56
C VAL A 153 9.93 7.99 1.09
N ALA A 154 10.38 7.47 -0.04
CA ALA A 154 11.71 7.72 -0.59
C ALA A 154 11.74 7.49 -2.11
N PRO A 155 12.81 7.88 -2.81
CA PRO A 155 13.05 7.41 -4.16
C PRO A 155 13.15 5.88 -4.20
N PRO A 156 12.82 5.22 -5.34
CA PRO A 156 12.97 3.78 -5.48
C PRO A 156 14.41 3.32 -5.17
N PRO A 157 14.59 2.21 -4.44
CA PRO A 157 15.91 1.69 -4.13
C PRO A 157 16.63 1.24 -5.42
N ALA A 158 17.94 1.50 -5.49
CA ALA A 158 18.76 1.21 -6.68
C ALA A 158 19.08 -0.28 -6.86
N GLU A 159 19.06 -1.07 -5.78
CA GLU A 159 19.36 -2.50 -5.79
C GLU A 159 18.32 -3.26 -4.96
N GLU A 160 17.80 -4.35 -5.50
CA GLU A 160 16.88 -5.24 -4.80
C GLU A 160 17.62 -6.16 -3.81
N GLY A 161 16.96 -6.52 -2.70
CA GLY A 161 17.45 -7.54 -1.76
C GLY A 161 18.58 -7.10 -0.82
N LYS A 162 18.89 -5.79 -0.74
CA LYS A 162 19.83 -5.21 0.22
C LYS A 162 19.19 -4.11 1.05
N TRP A 163 19.79 -3.81 2.20
CA TRP A 163 19.44 -2.62 2.97
C TRP A 163 19.62 -1.35 2.14
N ILE A 164 18.66 -0.44 2.23
CA ILE A 164 18.64 0.78 1.43
C ILE A 164 19.69 1.76 1.98
N PRO A 165 20.66 2.23 1.18
CA PRO A 165 21.65 3.19 1.68
C PRO A 165 21.02 4.54 2.00
N GLY A 166 21.42 5.16 3.11
CA GLY A 166 20.98 6.50 3.49
C GLY A 166 19.75 6.50 4.40
N VAL A 167 18.78 7.37 4.11
CA VAL A 167 17.57 7.59 4.92
C VAL A 167 16.38 7.96 4.05
N PRO A 168 15.15 7.64 4.47
CA PRO A 168 13.97 8.15 3.79
C PRO A 168 13.79 9.65 4.11
N PRO A 169 13.43 10.48 3.11
CA PRO A 169 13.03 11.87 3.33
C PRO A 169 11.87 12.03 4.32
N LEU A 170 10.91 11.11 4.29
CA LEU A 170 9.79 11.03 5.25
C LEU A 170 9.73 9.63 5.88
N ALA A 171 9.78 9.59 7.20
CA ALA A 171 9.60 8.39 8.01
C ALA A 171 8.36 8.52 8.90
N VAL A 172 7.61 7.45 9.09
CA VAL A 172 6.45 7.39 9.98
C VAL A 172 6.63 6.26 10.99
N GLU A 173 6.31 6.54 12.25
CA GLU A 173 6.28 5.58 13.36
C GLU A 173 4.91 5.60 14.04
N TYR A 174 4.33 4.43 14.31
CA TYR A 174 3.11 4.26 15.08
C TYR A 174 3.44 3.90 16.54
N ALA A 175 3.30 4.87 17.43
CA ALA A 175 3.49 4.67 18.87
C ALA A 175 2.22 4.09 19.52
N ASP A 176 2.27 2.82 19.91
CA ASP A 176 1.18 2.12 20.62
C ASP A 176 1.55 1.79 22.08
N LYS A 177 0.62 1.14 22.80
CA LYS A 177 0.83 0.68 24.17
C LYS A 177 2.05 -0.25 24.24
N GLY A 178 3.00 0.10 25.10
CA GLY A 178 4.23 -0.66 25.29
C GLY A 178 5.41 -0.16 24.44
N GLN A 179 5.23 0.93 23.67
CA GLN A 179 6.32 1.61 22.99
C GLN A 179 7.44 1.99 23.97
N ASN A 180 8.67 1.67 23.63
CA ASN A 180 9.83 2.19 24.34
C ASN A 180 10.10 3.63 23.88
N GLU A 181 9.74 4.58 24.71
CA GLU A 181 9.89 6.02 24.46
C GLU A 181 11.35 6.47 24.34
N ILE A 182 12.27 5.79 25.03
CA ILE A 182 13.71 6.12 24.95
C ILE A 182 14.25 5.69 23.58
N ASP A 183 13.96 4.46 23.18
CA ASP A 183 14.38 3.91 21.90
C ASP A 183 13.79 4.70 20.72
N LEU A 184 12.50 5.07 20.80
CA LEU A 184 11.85 5.92 19.80
C LEU A 184 12.54 7.29 19.67
N LYS A 185 12.85 7.95 20.80
CA LYS A 185 13.58 9.22 20.79
C LYS A 185 14.98 9.10 20.21
N ILE A 186 15.66 7.98 20.43
CA ILE A 186 16.97 7.69 19.82
C ILE A 186 16.80 7.52 18.30
N LYS A 187 15.84 6.71 17.85
CA LYS A 187 15.55 6.49 16.42
C LYS A 187 15.24 7.79 15.69
N ILE A 188 14.35 8.63 16.24
CA ILE A 188 14.03 9.95 15.68
C ILE A 188 15.29 10.80 15.51
N LYS A 189 16.14 10.88 16.55
CA LYS A 189 17.39 11.67 16.49
C LYS A 189 18.37 11.12 15.45
N GLU A 190 18.52 9.81 15.35
CA GLU A 190 19.41 9.18 14.38
C GLU A 190 18.94 9.44 12.94
N LEU A 191 17.64 9.29 12.66
CA LEU A 191 17.05 9.57 11.35
C LEU A 191 17.23 11.04 10.94
N LEU A 192 16.86 11.98 11.82
CA LEU A 192 16.99 13.41 11.55
C LEU A 192 18.46 13.83 11.37
N ALA A 193 19.37 13.30 12.20
CA ALA A 193 20.80 13.58 12.09
C ALA A 193 21.41 13.02 10.80
N ALA A 194 20.89 11.89 10.30
CA ALA A 194 21.33 11.27 9.06
C ALA A 194 20.70 11.89 7.80
N GLY A 195 19.65 12.71 7.94
CA GLY A 195 19.11 13.52 6.84
C GLY A 195 17.62 13.35 6.55
N THR A 196 16.88 12.54 7.32
CA THR A 196 15.42 12.50 7.21
C THR A 196 14.85 13.89 7.45
N ARG A 197 13.97 14.35 6.56
CA ARG A 197 13.41 15.72 6.61
C ARG A 197 12.24 15.79 7.60
N TYR A 198 11.42 14.75 7.62
CA TYR A 198 10.25 14.64 8.48
C TYR A 198 10.19 13.26 9.13
N VAL A 199 10.00 13.22 10.45
CA VAL A 199 9.56 12.01 11.16
C VAL A 199 8.19 12.28 11.76
N TRP A 200 7.19 11.50 11.35
CA TRP A 200 5.83 11.59 11.89
C TRP A 200 5.60 10.46 12.89
N VAL A 201 5.36 10.82 14.16
CA VAL A 201 5.00 9.86 15.20
C VAL A 201 3.50 9.89 15.38
N VAL A 202 2.82 8.84 14.93
CA VAL A 202 1.37 8.66 15.03
C VAL A 202 1.06 8.03 16.38
N HIS A 203 0.49 8.82 17.29
CA HIS A 203 0.17 8.36 18.64
C HIS A 203 -1.14 7.62 18.65
N LEU A 204 -1.06 6.30 18.78
CA LEU A 204 -2.23 5.45 18.90
C LEU A 204 -2.77 5.48 20.35
N VAL A 205 -2.02 5.89 21.36
CA VAL A 205 -2.53 5.98 22.74
C VAL A 205 -2.97 7.40 23.09
N GLY A 206 -4.14 7.51 23.73
CA GLY A 206 -4.73 8.79 24.12
C GLY A 206 -5.46 9.48 22.95
N PRO A 207 -5.58 10.82 22.98
CA PRO A 207 -6.16 11.57 21.87
C PRO A 207 -5.39 11.33 20.57
N GLN A 208 -6.12 11.09 19.47
CA GLN A 208 -5.56 10.92 18.13
C GLN A 208 -4.79 12.18 17.74
N ARG A 209 -3.47 12.01 17.55
CA ARG A 209 -2.55 13.10 17.25
C ARG A 209 -1.30 12.56 16.58
N VAL A 210 -0.62 13.45 15.87
CA VAL A 210 0.67 13.17 15.23
C VAL A 210 1.68 14.20 15.70
N GLU A 211 2.83 13.73 16.16
CA GLU A 211 3.99 14.59 16.39
C GLU A 211 4.83 14.65 15.13
N VAL A 212 5.04 15.84 14.60
CA VAL A 212 5.89 16.09 13.44
C VAL A 212 7.23 16.60 13.94
N HIS A 213 8.27 15.80 13.76
CA HIS A 213 9.65 16.15 14.05
C HIS A 213 10.37 16.52 12.75
N VAL A 214 11.11 17.62 12.78
CA VAL A 214 11.89 18.13 11.63
C VAL A 214 13.31 18.40 12.07
N LYS A 215 14.27 18.33 11.14
CA LYS A 215 15.71 18.41 11.46
C LYS A 215 16.10 19.70 12.18
N ASP A 216 15.57 20.84 11.73
CA ASP A 216 16.03 22.18 12.14
C ASP A 216 14.86 23.10 12.59
N GLY A 217 13.82 22.55 13.22
CA GLY A 217 12.64 23.31 13.61
C GLY A 217 11.93 22.77 14.85
N PRO A 218 10.95 23.53 15.39
CA PRO A 218 10.19 23.08 16.54
C PRO A 218 9.32 21.88 16.17
N ASN A 219 9.25 20.91 17.07
CA ASN A 219 8.29 19.82 16.96
C ASN A 219 6.87 20.38 16.98
N ARG A 220 6.01 19.87 16.08
CA ARG A 220 4.60 20.26 16.02
C ARG A 220 3.73 19.10 16.47
N LEU A 221 2.73 19.40 17.28
CA LEU A 221 1.70 18.43 17.65
C LEU A 221 0.41 18.76 16.89
N LEU A 222 -0.03 17.84 16.04
CA LEU A 222 -1.23 17.98 15.23
C LEU A 222 -2.33 17.05 15.75
N SER A 223 -3.53 17.57 15.89
CA SER A 223 -4.74 16.84 16.29
C SER A 223 -5.40 16.14 15.10
N ALA A 224 -6.41 15.30 15.37
CA ALA A 224 -7.15 14.60 14.33
C ALA A 224 -7.79 15.50 13.25
N THR A 225 -8.08 16.76 13.56
CA THR A 225 -8.71 17.70 12.61
C THR A 225 -7.70 18.46 11.75
N ASP A 226 -6.41 18.33 12.05
CA ASP A 226 -5.35 19.02 11.33
C ASP A 226 -4.92 18.26 10.07
N LEU A 227 -4.15 18.95 9.23
CA LEU A 227 -3.53 18.41 8.02
C LEU A 227 -2.02 18.27 8.22
N LEU A 228 -1.47 17.15 7.75
CA LEU A 228 -0.04 16.88 7.66
C LEU A 228 0.47 17.29 6.27
N GLU A 229 1.64 17.90 6.24
CA GLU A 229 2.29 18.35 5.02
C GLU A 229 3.75 17.90 5.03
N ALA A 230 4.26 17.50 3.87
CA ALA A 230 5.68 17.24 3.64
C ALA A 230 6.09 17.82 2.27
N PRO A 231 6.25 19.15 2.15
CA PRO A 231 6.52 19.81 0.88
C PRO A 231 7.75 19.25 0.15
N GLY A 232 7.63 18.98 -1.15
CA GLY A 232 8.69 18.37 -1.94
C GLY A 232 8.95 16.89 -1.59
N ILE A 233 7.96 16.22 -1.00
CA ILE A 233 7.90 14.76 -0.80
C ILE A 233 6.49 14.28 -1.14
N LEU A 234 5.47 14.94 -0.58
CA LEU A 234 4.07 14.71 -0.88
C LEU A 234 3.51 15.90 -1.63
N ARG A 235 2.65 15.62 -2.62
CA ARG A 235 1.91 16.66 -3.34
C ARG A 235 0.77 17.19 -2.52
N ASN A 236 0.00 16.29 -1.91
CA ASN A 236 -1.22 16.64 -1.23
C ASN A 236 -1.02 16.65 0.29
N PRO A 237 -1.72 17.54 1.02
CA PRO A 237 -1.85 17.40 2.46
C PRO A 237 -2.62 16.12 2.81
N VAL A 238 -2.22 15.51 3.93
CA VAL A 238 -2.81 14.29 4.49
C VAL A 238 -3.60 14.66 5.74
N PRO A 239 -4.94 14.46 5.78
CA PRO A 239 -5.70 14.59 7.02
C PRO A 239 -5.12 13.68 8.11
N VAL A 240 -4.84 14.22 9.29
CA VAL A 240 -4.31 13.42 10.41
C VAL A 240 -5.22 12.22 10.69
N TYR A 241 -6.54 12.43 10.64
CA TYR A 241 -7.53 11.39 10.82
C TYR A 241 -7.40 10.20 9.85
N ALA A 242 -6.87 10.42 8.64
CA ALA A 242 -6.66 9.35 7.65
C ALA A 242 -5.61 8.32 8.09
N LEU A 243 -4.72 8.66 9.03
CA LEU A 243 -3.75 7.72 9.60
C LEU A 243 -4.36 6.82 10.70
N PHE A 244 -5.61 7.09 11.09
CA PHE A 244 -6.34 6.35 12.13
C PHE A 244 -7.62 5.66 11.61
N ASP A 245 -8.33 6.31 10.68
CA ASP A 245 -9.61 5.84 10.16
C ASP A 245 -9.49 5.30 8.73
N ARG A 246 -9.91 4.04 8.55
CA ARG A 246 -9.80 3.34 7.27
C ARG A 246 -10.66 3.97 6.16
N LYS A 247 -11.84 4.49 6.50
CA LYS A 247 -12.74 5.09 5.51
C LYS A 247 -12.15 6.41 5.01
N GLU A 248 -11.56 7.19 5.91
CA GLU A 248 -10.86 8.41 5.54
C GLU A 248 -9.57 8.12 4.75
N ALA A 249 -8.81 7.09 5.14
CA ALA A 249 -7.66 6.60 4.37
C ALA A 249 -8.06 6.27 2.91
N HIS A 250 -9.15 5.52 2.71
CA HIS A 250 -9.64 5.17 1.37
C HIS A 250 -10.10 6.41 0.56
N ARG A 251 -10.67 7.43 1.20
CA ARG A 251 -11.05 8.68 0.52
C ARG A 251 -9.83 9.44 0.01
N VAL A 252 -8.81 9.57 0.86
CA VAL A 252 -7.53 10.19 0.49
C VAL A 252 -6.87 9.40 -0.64
N THR A 253 -6.86 8.07 -0.52
CA THR A 253 -6.32 7.17 -1.54
C THR A 253 -7.03 7.34 -2.88
N LEU A 254 -8.37 7.32 -2.89
CA LEU A 254 -9.15 7.52 -4.13
C LEU A 254 -8.84 8.87 -4.78
N ARG A 255 -8.79 9.95 -3.99
CA ARG A 255 -8.39 11.27 -4.49
C ARG A 255 -7.01 11.19 -5.14
N ASN A 256 -6.03 10.62 -4.46
CA ASN A 256 -4.67 10.58 -4.97
C ASN A 256 -4.58 9.74 -6.27
N LEU A 257 -5.20 8.56 -6.32
CA LEU A 257 -5.23 7.70 -7.50
C LEU A 257 -5.90 8.37 -8.69
N LEU A 258 -7.02 9.06 -8.49
CA LEU A 258 -7.68 9.83 -9.55
C LEU A 258 -6.73 10.88 -10.14
N GLN A 259 -5.97 11.55 -9.28
CA GLN A 259 -5.05 12.57 -9.75
C GLN A 259 -3.78 12.02 -10.39
N ARG A 260 -3.40 10.76 -10.12
CA ARG A 260 -2.36 10.04 -10.89
C ARG A 260 -2.86 9.75 -12.31
N GLU A 261 -4.15 9.47 -12.46
CA GLU A 261 -4.82 9.30 -13.76
C GLU A 261 -5.19 10.64 -14.43
N GLY A 262 -4.76 11.78 -13.88
CA GLY A 262 -5.00 13.12 -14.46
C GLY A 262 -6.35 13.75 -14.10
N TYR A 263 -7.14 13.14 -13.21
CA TYR A 263 -8.41 13.69 -12.75
C TYR A 263 -8.28 14.37 -11.39
N GLU A 264 -8.79 15.59 -11.25
CA GLU A 264 -8.75 16.32 -9.98
C GLU A 264 -9.51 15.58 -8.86
N ASN A 265 -10.68 15.01 -9.21
CA ASN A 265 -11.61 14.36 -8.30
C ASN A 265 -12.62 13.50 -9.08
N LEU A 266 -13.53 12.82 -8.37
CA LEU A 266 -14.53 11.93 -8.97
C LEU A 266 -15.55 12.70 -9.83
N GLU A 267 -15.85 13.96 -9.50
CA GLU A 267 -16.78 14.77 -10.28
C GLU A 267 -16.24 15.07 -11.69
N ALA A 268 -14.92 15.27 -11.82
CA ALA A 268 -14.27 15.43 -13.12
C ALA A 268 -14.48 14.20 -14.02
N VAL A 269 -14.30 12.99 -13.47
CA VAL A 269 -14.55 11.72 -14.20
C VAL A 269 -16.01 11.61 -14.63
N LEU A 270 -16.93 11.89 -13.70
CA LEU A 270 -18.37 11.83 -13.99
C LEU A 270 -18.79 12.85 -15.05
N TRP A 271 -18.21 14.05 -15.00
CA TRP A 271 -18.50 15.11 -15.96
C TRP A 271 -18.06 14.72 -17.36
N GLU A 272 -16.83 14.20 -17.52
CA GLU A 272 -16.35 13.69 -18.81
C GLU A 272 -17.25 12.56 -19.34
N GLY A 273 -17.60 11.60 -18.48
CA GLY A 273 -18.52 10.52 -18.83
C GLY A 273 -19.89 11.04 -19.30
N VAL A 274 -20.44 12.06 -18.65
CA VAL A 274 -21.71 12.70 -19.07
C VAL A 274 -21.56 13.39 -20.43
N GLN A 275 -20.45 14.09 -20.68
CA GLN A 275 -20.25 14.73 -21.99
C GLN A 275 -20.14 13.69 -23.11
N ARG A 276 -19.36 12.63 -22.88
CA ARG A 276 -19.22 11.53 -23.83
C ARG A 276 -20.55 10.85 -24.11
N GLY A 277 -21.29 10.48 -23.07
CA GLY A 277 -22.59 9.84 -23.22
C GLY A 277 -23.63 10.73 -23.91
N LYS A 278 -23.60 12.06 -23.69
CA LYS A 278 -24.45 12.99 -24.45
C LYS A 278 -24.09 13.07 -25.92
N ALA A 279 -22.80 13.08 -26.24
CA ALA A 279 -22.33 13.13 -27.62
C ALA A 279 -22.71 11.83 -28.37
N GLU A 280 -22.41 10.67 -27.77
CA GLU A 280 -22.77 9.35 -28.30
C GLU A 280 -24.29 9.22 -28.47
N GLY A 281 -25.06 9.54 -27.42
CA GLY A 281 -26.53 9.46 -27.47
C GLY A 281 -27.17 10.44 -28.46
N LYS A 282 -26.53 11.58 -28.76
CA LYS A 282 -27.00 12.49 -29.81
C LYS A 282 -26.84 11.86 -31.20
N VAL A 283 -25.67 11.26 -31.49
CA VAL A 283 -25.42 10.59 -32.77
C VAL A 283 -26.36 9.40 -32.96
N GLU A 284 -26.52 8.57 -31.93
CA GLU A 284 -27.46 7.45 -31.96
C GLU A 284 -28.90 7.91 -32.15
N GLY A 285 -29.30 8.99 -31.47
CA GLY A 285 -30.62 9.59 -31.60
C GLY A 285 -30.90 10.14 -32.99
N GLU A 286 -29.91 10.79 -33.63
CA GLU A 286 -29.99 11.28 -35.01
C GLU A 286 -30.13 10.13 -36.00
N LEU A 287 -29.31 9.08 -35.90
CA LEU A 287 -29.43 7.89 -36.74
C LEU A 287 -30.79 7.20 -36.58
N ALA A 288 -31.22 6.98 -35.34
CA ALA A 288 -32.52 6.36 -35.05
C ALA A 288 -33.69 7.22 -35.59
N ALA A 289 -33.58 8.54 -35.52
CA ALA A 289 -34.56 9.46 -36.09
C ALA A 289 -34.57 9.38 -37.62
N SER A 290 -33.42 9.36 -38.30
CA SER A 290 -33.32 9.22 -39.76
C SER A 290 -33.87 7.87 -40.24
N ILE A 291 -33.53 6.77 -39.56
CA ILE A 291 -34.09 5.43 -39.84
C ILE A 291 -35.62 5.45 -39.71
N LYS A 292 -36.13 6.01 -38.61
CA LYS A 292 -37.57 6.11 -38.38
C LYS A 292 -38.24 6.95 -39.46
N ALA A 293 -37.67 8.10 -39.81
CA ALA A 293 -38.20 8.98 -40.84
C ALA A 293 -38.24 8.30 -42.20
N LEU A 294 -37.16 7.63 -42.62
CA LEU A 294 -37.11 6.87 -43.88
C LEU A 294 -38.18 5.78 -43.94
N LEU A 295 -38.27 4.92 -42.91
CA LEU A 295 -39.28 3.86 -42.87
C LEU A 295 -40.71 4.42 -42.85
N SER A 296 -40.95 5.52 -42.13
CA SER A 296 -42.25 6.21 -42.13
C SER A 296 -42.60 6.80 -43.49
N THR A 297 -41.65 7.44 -44.19
CA THR A 297 -41.87 7.97 -45.55
C THR A 297 -42.22 6.86 -46.53
N LEU A 298 -41.49 5.74 -46.53
CA LEU A 298 -41.79 4.59 -47.39
C LEU A 298 -43.19 4.03 -47.13
N ALA A 299 -43.59 3.93 -45.86
CA ALA A 299 -44.93 3.48 -45.49
C ALA A 299 -46.03 4.45 -45.96
N ILE A 300 -45.84 5.76 -45.82
CA ILE A 300 -46.79 6.80 -46.29
C ILE A 300 -46.92 6.77 -47.81
N ARG A 301 -45.82 6.56 -48.53
CA ARG A 301 -45.78 6.41 -50.00
C ARG A 301 -46.40 5.10 -50.48
N GLY A 302 -46.72 4.17 -49.58
CA GLY A 302 -47.24 2.84 -49.93
C GLY A 302 -46.20 1.92 -50.58
N ILE A 303 -44.90 2.18 -50.39
CA ILE A 303 -43.82 1.34 -50.92
C ILE A 303 -43.59 0.19 -49.93
N PRO A 304 -43.85 -1.08 -50.31
CA PRO A 304 -43.66 -2.21 -49.42
C PRO A 304 -42.17 -2.41 -49.13
N VAL A 305 -41.82 -2.62 -47.85
CA VAL A 305 -40.46 -2.90 -47.40
C VAL A 305 -40.46 -4.26 -46.72
N ASP A 306 -39.73 -5.22 -47.31
CA ASP A 306 -39.56 -6.56 -46.75
C ASP A 306 -38.71 -6.55 -45.47
N ALA A 307 -38.63 -7.71 -44.81
CA ALA A 307 -37.92 -7.85 -43.54
C ALA A 307 -36.40 -7.62 -43.68
N GLU A 308 -35.81 -8.08 -44.80
CA GLU A 308 -34.38 -7.96 -45.08
C GLU A 308 -33.97 -6.51 -45.30
N THR A 309 -34.71 -5.78 -46.12
CA THR A 309 -34.50 -4.36 -46.38
C THR A 309 -34.73 -3.53 -45.13
N ARG A 310 -35.73 -3.88 -44.31
CA ARG A 310 -35.97 -3.21 -43.03
C ARG A 310 -34.80 -3.42 -42.06
N ALA A 311 -34.21 -4.61 -42.02
CA ALA A 311 -33.00 -4.87 -41.24
C ALA A 311 -31.83 -4.06 -41.79
N ARG A 312 -31.60 -4.07 -43.11
CA ARG A 312 -30.57 -3.26 -43.79
C ARG A 312 -30.64 -1.78 -43.44
N ILE A 313 -31.83 -1.19 -43.41
CA ILE A 313 -32.01 0.22 -43.02
C ILE A 313 -31.69 0.41 -41.53
N ARG A 314 -32.16 -0.47 -40.65
CA ARG A 314 -31.96 -0.37 -39.19
C ARG A 314 -30.51 -0.54 -38.76
N ASP A 315 -29.77 -1.39 -39.47
CA ASP A 315 -28.36 -1.70 -39.19
C ASP A 315 -27.41 -0.74 -39.93
N CYS A 316 -27.94 0.25 -40.65
CA CYS A 316 -27.13 1.28 -41.28
C CYS A 316 -26.69 2.31 -40.24
N HIS A 317 -25.38 2.40 -40.05
CA HIS A 317 -24.74 3.37 -39.14
C HIS A 317 -24.14 4.58 -39.86
N ASP A 318 -24.38 4.72 -41.17
CA ASP A 318 -23.93 5.87 -41.96
C ASP A 318 -25.07 6.89 -42.14
N ALA A 319 -24.97 8.00 -41.41
CA ALA A 319 -25.94 9.09 -41.47
C ALA A 319 -26.12 9.64 -42.88
N LYS A 320 -25.05 9.78 -43.68
CA LYS A 320 -25.13 10.32 -45.04
C LYS A 320 -25.85 9.36 -45.97
N GLN A 321 -25.63 8.06 -45.78
CA GLN A 321 -26.34 7.03 -46.54
C GLN A 321 -27.83 7.02 -46.20
N LEU A 322 -28.18 7.09 -44.91
CA LEU A 322 -29.57 7.20 -44.46
C LEU A 322 -30.25 8.47 -45.02
N ASP A 323 -29.57 9.60 -45.01
CA ASP A 323 -30.08 10.86 -45.57
C ASP A 323 -30.26 10.78 -47.09
N ALA A 324 -29.33 10.14 -47.81
CA ALA A 324 -29.44 9.92 -49.24
C ALA A 324 -30.62 9.00 -49.59
N TRP A 325 -30.80 7.90 -48.83
CA TRP A 325 -31.96 7.04 -48.97
C TRP A 325 -33.25 7.76 -48.62
N PHE A 326 -33.26 8.58 -47.56
CA PHE A 326 -34.41 9.41 -47.20
C PHE A 326 -34.79 10.36 -48.33
N ALA A 327 -33.83 11.10 -48.89
CA ALA A 327 -34.07 12.03 -49.99
C ALA A 327 -34.63 11.30 -51.24
N LYS A 328 -34.10 10.12 -51.57
CA LYS A 328 -34.61 9.31 -52.67
C LYS A 328 -36.01 8.76 -52.38
N ALA A 329 -36.28 8.32 -51.16
CA ALA A 329 -37.59 7.78 -50.75
C ALA A 329 -38.73 8.80 -50.87
N VAL A 330 -38.44 10.11 -50.79
CA VAL A 330 -39.44 11.16 -50.99
C VAL A 330 -40.00 11.17 -52.42
N VAL A 331 -39.19 10.82 -53.42
CA VAL A 331 -39.57 10.91 -54.85
C VAL A 331 -39.65 9.57 -55.58
N ALA A 332 -39.10 8.51 -55.00
CA ALA A 332 -39.04 7.18 -55.60
C ALA A 332 -40.44 6.58 -55.80
N ASP A 333 -40.67 5.97 -56.96
CA ASP A 333 -41.91 5.23 -57.26
C ASP A 333 -41.80 3.74 -56.89
N ARG A 334 -40.57 3.21 -56.81
CA ARG A 334 -40.30 1.83 -56.38
C ARG A 334 -39.16 1.77 -55.37
N LEU A 335 -39.12 0.66 -54.61
CA LEU A 335 -38.12 0.46 -53.55
C LEU A 335 -36.69 0.47 -54.09
N GLU A 336 -36.46 -0.06 -55.30
CA GLU A 336 -35.12 -0.15 -55.88
C GLU A 336 -34.54 1.25 -56.18
N ASP A 337 -35.38 2.23 -56.50
CA ASP A 337 -34.95 3.61 -56.79
C ASP A 337 -34.34 4.29 -55.56
N VAL A 338 -34.73 3.86 -54.36
CA VAL A 338 -34.21 4.37 -53.07
C VAL A 338 -32.76 3.93 -52.86
N PHE A 339 -32.42 2.72 -53.29
CA PHE A 339 -31.13 2.08 -53.04
C PHE A 339 -30.17 2.10 -54.23
N ARG A 340 -30.58 2.61 -55.40
CA ARG A 340 -29.65 2.77 -56.54
C ARG A 340 -28.46 3.63 -56.14
N GLU A 341 -27.26 3.19 -56.49
CA GLU A 341 -26.07 4.02 -56.42
C GLU A 341 -26.20 5.16 -57.44
N GLY A 342 -25.78 6.36 -57.04
CA GLY A 342 -25.84 7.58 -57.84
C GLY A 342 -24.47 7.98 -58.33
#